data_AF-A0A0J1HQW4-F1
#
_entry.id   AF-A0A0J1HQW4-F1
#
_cell.length_a   1.000
_cell.length_b   1.000
_cell.length_c   1.000
_cell.angle_alpha   90.00
_cell.angle_beta   90.00
_cell.angle_gamma   90.00
#
_symmetry.space_group_name_H-M   'P 1'
#
loop_
_entity.id
_entity.type
_entity.pdbx_description
1 polymer ?
#
loop_
_entity_poly.entity_id
_entity_poly.type
_entity_poly.pdbx_seq_one_letter_code
_entity_poly.pdbx_strand_id
1 'polypeptide(L)'
;MKLIRWALELGESVHGNTYEELLPLLDYYYDRDHLKAYCIANLLLDMDVADEHRQRIELRRCIAAYYAGLYKVAKKHANELLLKYPDVDLYKNNLRLMEAHLNKGYDYCLFICPKTYGSFIDVARALKWQLEKEGNTAIISETILENVKNTIVFGAHTYAHSPNLLPKNAIIYNLEQLYEGSPYAHPLYLILLKDRVIWDYSKQNIEWLKQKGVGKEIKHVGMNYAPTLEIKKEAFEDEITEDIDILFIGALNPRRQAIFDQLKIVAPNLNIVFKNNAWGIARNELIARSKIILNIHFYLSGILETPRVSYAVANKKFIISENSNSEDEIEWPGIVFTPYEKIIENIIKYIELPEERKKLAETAYNHFKENENLGTLSLKDEAK
;
A
#
# COMPACT_ATOMS: atom_id res chain seq x y z
N MET A 1 4.98 -7.36 24.53
CA MET A 1 4.32 -6.23 25.23
C MET A 1 4.04 -6.54 26.68
N LYS A 2 3.27 -7.58 27.06
CA LYS A 2 3.01 -7.89 28.48
C LYS A 2 4.27 -8.04 29.35
N LEU A 3 5.26 -8.83 28.92
CA LEU A 3 6.54 -8.99 29.65
C LEU A 3 7.38 -7.70 29.70
N ILE A 4 7.32 -6.86 28.67
CA ILE A 4 8.00 -5.56 28.65
C ILE A 4 7.33 -4.61 29.66
N ARG A 5 5.99 -4.52 29.63
CA ARG A 5 5.22 -3.73 30.61
C ARG A 5 5.47 -4.21 32.03
N TRP A 6 5.43 -5.51 32.28
CA TRP A 6 5.72 -6.08 33.59
C TRP A 6 7.12 -5.70 34.10
N ALA A 7 8.15 -5.76 33.26
CA ALA A 7 9.49 -5.32 33.68
C ALA A 7 9.56 -3.81 33.95
N LEU A 8 8.90 -2.98 33.15
CA LEU A 8 8.81 -1.54 33.41
C LEU A 8 8.08 -1.25 34.74
N GLU A 9 6.95 -1.94 35.00
CA GLU A 9 6.20 -1.85 36.25
C GLU A 9 7.02 -2.35 37.46
N LEU A 10 7.83 -3.39 37.27
CA LEU A 10 8.75 -3.88 38.29
C LEU A 10 9.82 -2.82 38.61
N GLY A 11 10.40 -2.21 37.60
CA GLY A 11 11.41 -1.16 37.76
C GLY A 11 10.89 0.12 38.40
N GLU A 12 9.66 0.52 38.11
CA GLU A 12 8.98 1.62 38.82
C GLU A 12 8.90 1.35 40.34
N SER A 13 8.79 0.08 40.76
CA SER A 13 8.70 -0.29 42.18
C SER A 13 10.05 -0.30 42.92
N VAL A 14 11.18 -0.27 42.19
CA VAL A 14 12.55 -0.35 42.74
C VAL A 14 13.40 0.83 42.25
N HIS A 15 13.13 2.04 42.75
CA HIS A 15 13.88 3.27 42.43
C HIS A 15 14.07 3.63 40.93
N GLY A 16 13.35 2.96 40.01
CA GLY A 16 12.89 3.48 38.72
C GLY A 16 13.82 3.35 37.52
N ASN A 17 13.51 2.42 36.61
CA ASN A 17 14.00 2.34 35.22
C ASN A 17 15.53 2.20 35.05
N THR A 18 16.15 1.23 35.72
CA THR A 18 17.56 0.93 35.45
C THR A 18 17.69 0.01 34.22
N TYR A 19 18.78 0.15 33.47
CA TYR A 19 18.95 -0.64 32.23
C TYR A 19 19.20 -2.12 32.54
N GLU A 20 19.64 -2.43 33.77
CA GLU A 20 19.92 -3.77 34.28
C GLU A 20 18.68 -4.68 34.28
N GLU A 21 17.48 -4.13 34.39
CA GLU A 21 16.24 -4.91 34.33
C GLU A 21 15.77 -5.19 32.90
N LEU A 22 16.10 -4.29 31.97
CA LEU A 22 15.76 -4.44 30.55
C LEU A 22 16.80 -5.28 29.79
N LEU A 23 18.04 -5.38 30.27
CA LEU A 23 19.09 -6.18 29.64
C LEU A 23 18.71 -7.68 29.53
N PRO A 24 18.19 -8.34 30.59
CA PRO A 24 17.70 -9.71 30.52
C PRO A 24 16.54 -9.88 29.53
N LEU A 25 15.69 -8.86 29.37
CA LEU A 25 14.61 -8.91 28.37
C LEU A 25 15.16 -8.84 26.94
N LEU A 26 16.18 -8.02 26.69
CA LEU A 26 16.86 -8.03 25.39
C LEU A 26 17.43 -9.43 25.12
N ASP A 27 18.12 -10.04 26.09
CA ASP A 27 18.63 -11.41 25.99
C ASP A 27 17.52 -12.43 25.74
N TYR A 28 16.40 -12.32 26.44
CA TYR A 28 15.26 -13.20 26.28
C TYR A 28 14.66 -13.13 24.86
N TYR A 29 14.47 -11.92 24.33
CA TYR A 29 13.84 -11.76 23.02
C TYR A 29 14.80 -11.89 21.84
N TYR A 30 16.11 -11.76 22.05
CA TYR A 30 17.10 -11.67 20.97
C TYR A 30 16.99 -12.78 19.93
N ASP A 31 16.80 -14.03 20.36
CA ASP A 31 16.67 -15.20 19.49
C ASP A 31 15.22 -15.73 19.38
N ARG A 32 14.23 -14.97 19.88
CA ARG A 32 12.82 -15.39 19.95
C ARG A 32 11.86 -14.47 19.21
N ASP A 33 12.09 -13.17 19.32
CA ASP A 33 11.28 -12.13 18.69
C ASP A 33 12.16 -10.93 18.39
N HIS A 34 12.70 -10.91 17.19
CA HIS A 34 13.67 -9.90 16.77
C HIS A 34 13.07 -8.49 16.73
N LEU A 35 11.75 -8.34 16.52
CA LEU A 35 11.11 -7.02 16.55
C LEU A 35 11.03 -6.49 17.99
N LYS A 36 10.63 -7.34 18.95
CA LYS A 36 10.67 -6.96 20.38
C LYS A 36 12.10 -6.69 20.85
N ALA A 37 13.05 -7.53 20.46
CA ALA A 37 14.47 -7.32 20.78
C ALA A 37 14.98 -5.98 20.22
N TYR A 38 14.61 -5.65 18.97
CA TYR A 38 14.93 -4.35 18.37
C TYR A 38 14.34 -3.19 19.18
N CYS A 39 13.07 -3.26 19.58
CA CYS A 39 12.43 -2.22 20.39
C CYS A 39 13.12 -2.06 21.76
N ILE A 40 13.37 -3.16 22.46
CA ILE A 40 14.04 -3.14 23.77
C ILE A 40 15.46 -2.58 23.64
N ALA A 41 16.19 -2.95 22.60
CA ALA A 41 17.54 -2.42 22.36
C ALA A 41 17.53 -0.90 22.12
N ASN A 42 16.50 -0.34 21.48
CA ASN A 42 16.38 1.12 21.35
C ASN A 42 16.08 1.78 22.71
N LEU A 43 15.13 1.23 23.48
CA LEU A 43 14.85 1.73 24.83
C LEU A 43 16.12 1.76 25.70
N LEU A 44 16.86 0.66 25.69
CA LEU A 44 18.14 0.56 26.41
C LEU A 44 19.14 1.63 25.96
N LEU A 45 19.26 1.91 24.65
CA LEU A 45 20.24 2.89 24.16
C LEU A 45 19.90 4.34 24.52
N ASP A 46 18.63 4.62 24.83
CA ASP A 46 18.15 5.91 25.33
C ASP A 46 18.38 6.09 26.84
N MET A 47 18.86 5.04 27.54
CA MET A 47 19.20 5.07 28.97
C MET A 47 20.71 5.33 29.20
N ASP A 48 21.07 5.65 30.44
CA ASP A 48 22.46 5.82 30.90
C ASP A 48 23.16 4.46 31.12
N VAL A 49 23.35 3.71 30.03
CA VAL A 49 24.05 2.41 30.04
C VAL A 49 25.57 2.59 30.05
N ALA A 50 26.27 1.76 30.82
CA ALA A 50 27.72 1.65 30.77
C ALA A 50 28.23 1.31 29.34
N ASP A 51 29.41 1.82 28.98
CA ASP A 51 29.98 1.67 27.63
C ASP A 51 30.17 0.20 27.21
N GLU A 52 30.53 -0.68 28.15
CA GLU A 52 30.70 -2.12 27.89
C GLU A 52 29.38 -2.76 27.39
N HIS A 53 28.26 -2.34 27.95
CA HIS A 53 26.94 -2.84 27.60
C HIS A 53 26.42 -2.15 26.35
N ARG A 54 26.68 -0.85 26.18
CA ARG A 54 26.22 -0.06 25.04
C ARG A 54 26.64 -0.70 23.71
N GLN A 55 27.91 -1.10 23.57
CA GLN A 55 28.39 -1.72 22.33
C GLN A 55 27.66 -3.04 22.01
N ARG A 56 27.42 -3.89 23.02
CA ARG A 56 26.65 -5.13 22.87
C ARG A 56 25.20 -4.84 22.45
N ILE A 57 24.58 -3.81 23.03
CA ILE A 57 23.20 -3.43 22.72
C ILE A 57 23.09 -2.84 21.30
N GLU A 58 24.03 -1.99 20.87
CA GLU A 58 24.09 -1.46 19.50
C GLU A 58 24.18 -2.58 18.45
N LEU A 59 25.07 -3.56 18.69
CA LEU A 59 25.21 -4.73 17.82
C LEU A 59 23.91 -5.54 17.77
N ARG A 60 23.30 -5.80 18.91
CA ARG A 60 22.04 -6.56 18.99
C ARG A 60 20.89 -5.81 18.35
N ARG A 61 20.79 -4.49 18.49
CA ARG A 61 19.83 -3.64 17.77
C ARG A 61 19.99 -3.83 16.26
N CYS A 62 21.21 -3.78 15.76
CA CYS A 62 21.52 -3.94 14.35
C CYS A 62 21.09 -5.33 13.81
N ILE A 63 21.49 -6.40 14.50
CA ILE A 63 21.18 -7.78 14.09
C ILE A 63 19.67 -8.07 14.23
N ALA A 64 19.05 -7.63 15.32
CA ALA A 64 17.62 -7.78 15.54
C ALA A 64 16.81 -7.05 14.44
N ALA A 65 17.22 -5.84 14.03
CA ALA A 65 16.60 -5.16 12.90
C ALA A 65 16.66 -5.99 11.61
N TYR A 66 17.81 -6.62 11.33
CA TYR A 66 17.98 -7.45 10.13
C TYR A 66 17.05 -8.66 10.14
N TYR A 67 17.04 -9.44 11.23
CA TYR A 67 16.19 -10.63 11.32
C TYR A 67 14.69 -10.30 11.50
N ALA A 68 14.36 -9.10 11.97
CA ALA A 68 12.99 -8.58 11.94
C ALA A 68 12.54 -8.11 10.54
N GLY A 69 13.39 -8.20 9.51
CA GLY A 69 13.09 -7.75 8.15
C GLY A 69 13.22 -6.24 7.92
N LEU A 70 13.75 -5.49 8.89
CA LEU A 70 13.97 -4.04 8.81
C LEU A 70 15.32 -3.72 8.13
N TYR A 71 15.56 -4.29 6.95
CA TYR A 71 16.90 -4.32 6.35
C TYR A 71 17.56 -2.95 6.12
N LYS A 72 16.78 -1.92 5.71
CA LYS A 72 17.30 -0.55 5.55
C LYS A 72 17.76 0.04 6.89
N VAL A 73 17.02 -0.23 7.95
CA VAL A 73 17.34 0.20 9.32
C VAL A 73 18.57 -0.56 9.83
N ALA A 74 18.64 -1.87 9.59
CA ALA A 74 19.80 -2.68 9.92
C ALA A 74 21.07 -2.17 9.23
N LYS A 75 21.01 -1.89 7.91
CA LYS A 75 22.12 -1.31 7.16
C LYS A 75 22.58 0.03 7.74
N LYS A 76 21.63 0.91 8.10
CA LYS A 76 21.94 2.19 8.76
C LYS A 76 22.72 1.96 10.06
N HIS A 77 22.21 1.10 10.94
CA HIS A 77 22.87 0.78 12.22
C HIS A 77 24.24 0.13 12.01
N ALA A 78 24.39 -0.74 11.01
CA ALA A 78 25.67 -1.36 10.67
C ALA A 78 26.72 -0.33 10.21
N ASN A 79 26.31 0.65 9.39
CA ASN A 79 27.17 1.75 8.97
C ASN A 79 27.59 2.64 10.15
N GLU A 80 26.67 2.95 11.06
CA GLU A 80 26.98 3.74 12.28
C GLU A 80 28.00 3.02 13.18
N LEU A 81 27.80 1.71 13.40
CA LEU A 81 28.74 0.87 14.14
C LEU A 81 30.13 0.84 13.50
N LEU A 82 30.19 0.69 12.17
CA LEU A 82 31.47 0.66 11.46
C LEU A 82 32.18 2.03 11.48
N LEU A 83 31.42 3.13 11.42
CA LEU A 83 31.98 4.47 11.53
C LEU A 83 32.61 4.71 12.90
N LYS A 84 31.95 4.23 13.97
CA LYS A 84 32.40 4.37 15.36
C LYS A 84 33.56 3.42 15.71
N TYR A 85 33.56 2.23 15.12
CA TYR A 85 34.54 1.18 15.39
C TYR A 85 35.10 0.58 14.08
N PRO A 86 35.91 1.35 13.33
CA PRO A 86 36.36 0.98 11.99
C PRO A 86 37.28 -0.25 11.97
N ASP A 87 37.90 -0.59 13.09
CA ASP A 87 38.86 -1.69 13.19
C ASP A 87 38.23 -3.02 13.62
N VAL A 88 36.93 -3.04 13.95
CA VAL A 88 36.25 -4.27 14.41
C VAL A 88 35.75 -5.10 13.23
N ASP A 89 36.42 -6.22 12.96
CA ASP A 89 36.11 -7.11 11.82
C ASP A 89 34.69 -7.67 11.84
N LEU A 90 34.12 -7.90 13.03
CA LEU A 90 32.73 -8.34 13.17
C LEU A 90 31.76 -7.36 12.51
N TYR A 91 31.97 -6.06 12.64
CA TYR A 91 31.08 -5.04 12.07
C TYR A 91 31.25 -4.93 10.56
N LYS A 92 32.49 -5.01 10.05
CA LYS A 92 32.77 -5.11 8.61
C LYS A 92 32.05 -6.31 8.00
N ASN A 93 32.18 -7.48 8.63
CA ASN A 93 31.56 -8.71 8.15
C ASN A 93 30.03 -8.65 8.20
N ASN A 94 29.45 -8.12 9.28
CA ASN A 94 28.00 -7.93 9.38
C ASN A 94 27.47 -7.00 8.29
N LEU A 95 28.08 -5.83 8.09
CA LEU A 95 27.69 -4.92 7.02
C LEU A 95 27.79 -5.59 5.65
N ARG A 96 28.91 -6.26 5.37
CA ARG A 96 29.11 -7.01 4.12
C ARG A 96 28.01 -8.05 3.88
N LEU A 97 27.60 -8.81 4.89
CA LEU A 97 26.52 -9.81 4.76
C LEU A 97 25.16 -9.13 4.50
N MET A 98 24.86 -8.03 5.20
CA MET A 98 23.65 -7.25 4.96
C MET A 98 23.63 -6.66 3.55
N GLU A 99 24.76 -6.16 3.07
CA GLU A 99 24.89 -5.64 1.72
C GLU A 99 24.80 -6.72 0.66
N ALA A 100 25.37 -7.91 0.89
CA ALA A 100 25.19 -9.04 -0.03
C ALA A 100 23.71 -9.43 -0.16
N HIS A 101 22.94 -9.38 0.92
CA HIS A 101 21.49 -9.63 0.88
C HIS A 101 20.74 -8.52 0.11
N LEU A 102 21.08 -7.25 0.38
CA LEU A 102 20.44 -6.09 -0.26
C LEU A 102 20.85 -5.89 -1.73
N ASN A 103 22.04 -6.36 -2.12
CA ASN A 103 22.57 -6.30 -3.48
C ASN A 103 22.20 -7.52 -4.33
N LYS A 104 21.27 -8.37 -3.86
CA LYS A 104 20.70 -9.43 -4.69
C LYS A 104 20.09 -8.79 -5.95
N GLY A 105 20.42 -9.34 -7.12
CA GLY A 105 19.79 -8.90 -8.36
C GLY A 105 18.30 -9.25 -8.36
N TYR A 106 17.46 -8.31 -8.82
CA TYR A 106 16.03 -8.53 -9.00
C TYR A 106 15.64 -8.44 -10.47
N ASP A 107 14.68 -9.25 -10.90
CA ASP A 107 14.07 -9.12 -12.22
C ASP A 107 13.25 -7.83 -12.32
N TYR A 108 12.58 -7.44 -11.22
CA TYR A 108 11.75 -6.23 -11.15
C TYR A 108 12.00 -5.40 -9.88
N CYS A 109 12.22 -4.10 -10.06
CA CYS A 109 12.05 -3.09 -9.02
C CYS A 109 10.70 -2.38 -9.22
N LEU A 110 9.79 -2.52 -8.26
CA LEU A 110 8.56 -1.75 -8.17
C LEU A 110 8.89 -0.49 -7.37
N PHE A 111 9.37 0.52 -8.07
CA PHE A 111 9.74 1.80 -7.50
C PHE A 111 8.49 2.65 -7.28
N ILE A 112 8.20 2.98 -6.02
CA ILE A 112 7.13 3.90 -5.67
C ILE A 112 7.74 5.27 -5.38
N CYS A 113 7.30 6.28 -6.11
CA CYS A 113 7.80 7.64 -5.93
C CYS A 113 7.59 8.11 -4.47
N PRO A 114 8.56 8.81 -3.87
CA PRO A 114 8.44 9.31 -2.51
C PRO A 114 7.15 10.12 -2.29
N LYS A 115 6.59 10.03 -1.09
CA LYS A 115 5.31 10.65 -0.69
C LYS A 115 4.05 10.06 -1.35
N THR A 116 4.19 9.13 -2.29
CA THR A 116 3.04 8.43 -2.90
C THR A 116 2.87 6.98 -2.43
N TYR A 117 3.71 6.53 -1.50
CA TYR A 117 3.73 5.15 -1.01
C TYR A 117 2.34 4.65 -0.56
N GLY A 118 1.66 5.41 0.29
CA GLY A 118 0.34 5.04 0.80
C GLY A 118 -0.70 4.85 -0.30
N SER A 119 -0.59 5.60 -1.41
CA SER A 119 -1.54 5.58 -2.51
C SER A 119 -1.37 4.37 -3.44
N PHE A 120 -0.14 3.84 -3.58
CA PHE A 120 0.17 2.83 -4.59
C PHE A 120 0.65 1.49 -4.02
N ILE A 121 0.91 1.40 -2.71
CA ILE A 121 1.50 0.20 -2.12
C ILE A 121 0.67 -1.06 -2.31
N ASP A 122 -0.66 -0.98 -2.27
CA ASP A 122 -1.50 -2.17 -2.40
C ASP A 122 -1.43 -2.74 -3.83
N VAL A 123 -1.49 -1.87 -4.84
CA VAL A 123 -1.30 -2.26 -6.24
C VAL A 123 0.10 -2.82 -6.47
N ALA A 124 1.13 -2.18 -5.90
CA ALA A 124 2.50 -2.67 -6.00
C ALA A 124 2.69 -4.04 -5.32
N ARG A 125 2.03 -4.29 -4.17
CA ARG A 125 2.06 -5.60 -3.48
C ARG A 125 1.35 -6.68 -4.27
N ALA A 126 0.21 -6.36 -4.89
CA ALA A 126 -0.50 -7.30 -5.74
C ALA A 126 0.32 -7.66 -6.99
N LEU A 127 0.88 -6.65 -7.66
CA LEU A 127 1.76 -6.85 -8.81
C LEU A 127 3.01 -7.66 -8.44
N LYS A 128 3.67 -7.33 -7.31
CA LYS A 128 4.82 -8.09 -6.81
C LYS A 128 4.48 -9.56 -6.63
N TRP A 129 3.36 -9.84 -5.96
CA TRP A 129 2.92 -11.21 -5.69
C TRP A 129 2.71 -11.99 -6.99
N GLN A 130 2.09 -11.37 -7.99
CA GLN A 130 1.84 -11.98 -9.28
C GLN A 130 3.13 -12.22 -10.09
N LEU A 131 4.05 -11.25 -10.11
CA LEU A 131 5.37 -11.42 -10.74
C LEU A 131 6.16 -12.58 -10.11
N GLU A 132 6.09 -12.74 -8.79
CA GLU A 132 6.73 -13.84 -8.06
C GLU A 132 6.08 -15.20 -8.34
N LYS A 133 4.75 -15.23 -8.49
CA LYS A 133 4.02 -16.42 -8.92
C LYS A 133 4.45 -16.87 -10.33
N GLU A 134 4.78 -15.92 -11.20
CA GLU A 134 5.32 -16.16 -12.55
C GLU A 134 6.82 -16.55 -12.56
N GLY A 135 7.44 -16.69 -11.38
CA GLY A 135 8.83 -17.12 -11.23
C GLY A 135 9.87 -16.00 -11.26
N ASN A 136 9.44 -14.73 -11.28
CA ASN A 136 10.35 -13.58 -11.24
C ASN A 136 10.71 -13.19 -9.80
N THR A 137 11.89 -12.59 -9.63
CA THR A 137 12.28 -11.93 -8.38
C THR A 137 11.89 -10.46 -8.41
N ALA A 138 11.16 -9.99 -7.40
CA ALA A 138 10.66 -8.62 -7.35
C ALA A 138 10.89 -7.95 -5.99
N ILE A 139 11.13 -6.64 -6.00
CA ILE A 139 11.30 -5.82 -4.79
C ILE A 139 10.50 -4.53 -4.90
N ILE A 140 9.81 -4.14 -3.82
CA ILE A 140 9.18 -2.82 -3.70
C ILE A 140 10.17 -1.87 -3.02
N SER A 141 10.33 -0.68 -3.58
CA SER A 141 11.31 0.29 -3.07
C SER A 141 10.88 1.73 -3.28
N GLU A 142 11.24 2.62 -2.34
CA GLU A 142 11.19 4.09 -2.51
C GLU A 142 12.55 4.67 -2.95
N THR A 143 13.50 3.79 -3.29
CA THR A 143 14.81 4.14 -3.84
C THR A 143 15.03 3.36 -5.12
N ILE A 144 15.50 4.05 -6.17
CA ILE A 144 15.86 3.41 -7.43
C ILE A 144 17.07 2.50 -7.19
N LEU A 145 17.02 1.30 -7.76
CA LEU A 145 18.07 0.29 -7.61
C LEU A 145 18.83 0.16 -8.93
N GLU A 146 20.14 -0.07 -8.84
CA GLU A 146 21.02 -0.23 -10.01
C GLU A 146 21.05 -1.68 -10.51
N ASN A 147 21.02 -2.66 -9.60
CA ASN A 147 21.11 -4.09 -9.91
C ASN A 147 19.73 -4.72 -10.18
N VAL A 148 18.95 -4.15 -11.09
CA VAL A 148 17.61 -4.66 -11.44
C VAL A 148 17.42 -4.69 -12.95
N LYS A 149 16.77 -5.75 -13.47
CA LYS A 149 16.56 -5.89 -14.93
C LYS A 149 15.52 -4.88 -15.43
N ASN A 150 14.42 -4.74 -14.70
CA ASN A 150 13.32 -3.83 -15.04
C ASN A 150 12.97 -2.94 -13.85
N THR A 151 12.65 -1.68 -14.11
CA THR A 151 12.10 -0.75 -13.11
C THR A 151 10.69 -0.35 -13.52
N ILE A 152 9.70 -0.62 -12.66
CA ILE A 152 8.31 -0.20 -12.80
C ILE A 152 8.10 0.97 -11.84
N VAL A 153 7.67 2.11 -12.36
CA VAL A 153 7.53 3.37 -11.61
C VAL A 153 6.05 3.65 -11.34
N PHE A 154 5.71 3.74 -10.06
CA PHE A 154 4.41 4.22 -9.58
C PHE A 154 4.53 5.68 -9.16
N GLY A 155 3.59 6.54 -9.59
CA GLY A 155 3.58 7.96 -9.21
C GLY A 155 4.52 8.86 -10.03
N ALA A 156 4.85 8.46 -11.26
CA ALA A 156 5.80 9.14 -12.13
C ALA A 156 5.47 10.62 -12.42
N HIS A 157 4.20 11.03 -12.29
CA HIS A 157 3.77 12.43 -12.43
C HIS A 157 4.53 13.37 -11.47
N THR A 158 4.96 12.87 -10.31
CA THR A 158 5.76 13.64 -9.33
C THR A 158 7.18 13.95 -9.83
N TYR A 159 7.67 13.24 -10.85
CA TYR A 159 8.98 13.43 -11.46
C TYR A 159 8.93 14.22 -12.79
N ALA A 160 7.77 14.79 -13.15
CA ALA A 160 7.62 15.55 -14.40
C ALA A 160 8.65 16.68 -14.57
N HIS A 161 9.06 17.33 -13.47
CA HIS A 161 10.08 18.40 -13.46
C HIS A 161 11.52 17.88 -13.33
N SER A 162 11.72 16.58 -13.13
CA SER A 162 13.05 15.96 -12.98
C SER A 162 13.10 14.56 -13.62
N PRO A 163 12.76 14.44 -14.92
CA PRO A 163 12.61 13.14 -15.58
C PRO A 163 13.92 12.35 -15.68
N ASN A 164 15.07 13.05 -15.64
CA ASN A 164 16.41 12.44 -15.67
C ASN A 164 16.74 11.62 -14.42
N LEU A 165 15.97 11.79 -13.33
CA LEU A 165 16.14 10.99 -12.12
C LEU A 165 15.53 9.58 -12.26
N LEU A 166 14.70 9.32 -13.28
CA LEU A 166 14.13 8.00 -13.55
C LEU A 166 14.97 7.25 -14.60
N PRO A 167 15.25 5.93 -14.43
CA PRO A 167 16.01 5.15 -15.42
C PRO A 167 15.36 5.23 -16.79
N LYS A 168 16.11 5.48 -17.88
CA LYS A 168 15.55 5.74 -19.23
C LYS A 168 14.64 4.64 -19.78
N ASN A 169 14.89 3.39 -19.40
CA ASN A 169 14.11 2.22 -19.80
C ASN A 169 13.01 1.82 -18.80
N ALA A 170 12.74 2.67 -17.80
CA ALA A 170 11.69 2.40 -16.82
C ALA A 170 10.30 2.32 -17.47
N ILE A 171 9.50 1.39 -16.97
CA ILE A 171 8.09 1.23 -17.27
C ILE A 171 7.32 2.18 -16.35
N ILE A 172 6.47 3.05 -16.89
CA ILE A 172 5.62 3.92 -16.10
C ILE A 172 4.29 3.23 -15.88
N TYR A 173 3.96 2.87 -14.64
CA TYR A 173 2.63 2.36 -14.31
C TYR A 173 1.77 3.54 -13.85
N ASN A 174 0.98 4.08 -14.78
CA ASN A 174 0.06 5.17 -14.54
C ASN A 174 -1.22 4.67 -13.84
N LEU A 175 -1.51 5.27 -12.69
CA LEU A 175 -2.73 5.03 -11.90
C LEU A 175 -3.55 6.31 -11.70
N GLU A 176 -3.16 7.40 -12.38
CA GLU A 176 -3.91 8.67 -12.36
C GLU A 176 -4.92 8.72 -13.50
N GLN A 177 -6.01 9.45 -13.31
CA GLN A 177 -7.00 9.69 -14.37
C GLN A 177 -6.48 10.73 -15.35
N LEU A 178 -6.36 10.36 -16.62
CA LEU A 178 -5.88 11.19 -17.71
C LEU A 178 -7.03 11.49 -18.66
N TYR A 179 -7.32 12.77 -18.80
CA TYR A 179 -8.37 13.30 -19.66
C TYR A 179 -8.05 14.78 -19.95
N GLU A 180 -8.79 15.40 -20.84
CA GLU A 180 -8.58 16.82 -21.16
C GLU A 180 -8.85 17.71 -19.94
N GLY A 181 -7.86 18.50 -19.53
CA GLY A 181 -7.94 19.31 -18.30
C GLY A 181 -7.63 18.56 -17.01
N SER A 182 -7.20 17.29 -17.07
CA SER A 182 -6.71 16.58 -15.88
C SER A 182 -5.53 17.30 -15.23
N PRO A 183 -5.50 17.45 -13.89
CA PRO A 183 -4.35 18.05 -13.20
C PRO A 183 -3.07 17.21 -13.35
N TYR A 184 -3.20 15.94 -13.74
CA TYR A 184 -2.08 15.03 -13.97
C TYR A 184 -1.62 15.00 -15.43
N ALA A 185 -2.35 15.66 -16.34
CA ALA A 185 -2.04 15.72 -17.78
C ALA A 185 -1.16 16.93 -18.18
N HIS A 186 -0.37 17.49 -17.25
CA HIS A 186 0.47 18.65 -17.53
C HIS A 186 1.55 18.35 -18.60
N PRO A 187 1.90 19.30 -19.50
CA PRO A 187 2.83 19.06 -20.61
C PRO A 187 4.16 18.40 -20.25
N LEU A 188 4.73 18.73 -19.08
CA LEU A 188 5.97 18.12 -18.61
C LEU A 188 5.85 16.62 -18.32
N TYR A 189 4.69 16.18 -17.83
CA TYR A 189 4.44 14.76 -17.64
C TYR A 189 4.30 14.05 -19.00
N LEU A 190 3.61 14.66 -19.96
CA LEU A 190 3.51 14.11 -21.32
C LEU A 190 4.88 13.98 -22.00
N ILE A 191 5.79 14.94 -21.79
CA ILE A 191 7.18 14.84 -22.24
C ILE A 191 7.89 13.67 -21.56
N LEU A 192 7.72 13.48 -20.24
CA LEU A 192 8.28 12.34 -19.51
C LEU A 192 7.79 11.01 -20.10
N LEU A 193 6.51 10.92 -20.47
CA LEU A 193 5.87 9.72 -21.01
C LEU A 193 6.26 9.40 -22.46
N LYS A 194 6.67 10.40 -23.25
CA LYS A 194 6.84 10.31 -24.71
C LYS A 194 7.57 9.06 -25.19
N ASP A 195 8.73 8.75 -24.59
CA ASP A 195 9.60 7.65 -25.03
C ASP A 195 9.59 6.44 -24.06
N ARG A 196 8.55 6.32 -23.23
CA ARG A 196 8.44 5.30 -22.18
C ARG A 196 7.51 4.16 -22.56
N VAL A 197 7.76 2.98 -22.00
CA VAL A 197 6.72 1.95 -21.92
C VAL A 197 5.76 2.37 -20.81
N ILE A 198 4.46 2.38 -21.11
CA ILE A 198 3.41 2.80 -20.19
C ILE A 198 2.52 1.59 -19.91
N TRP A 199 2.33 1.28 -18.64
CA TRP A 199 1.27 0.41 -18.16
C TRP A 199 0.19 1.31 -17.60
N ASP A 200 -1.06 1.07 -17.97
CA ASP A 200 -2.19 1.85 -17.47
C ASP A 200 -3.35 0.92 -17.15
N TYR A 201 -4.08 1.25 -16.11
CA TYR A 201 -5.22 0.45 -15.64
C TYR A 201 -6.51 0.75 -16.40
N SER A 202 -6.60 1.93 -17.05
CA SER A 202 -7.82 2.38 -17.71
C SER A 202 -7.66 2.35 -19.23
N LYS A 203 -8.59 1.66 -19.92
CA LYS A 203 -8.65 1.66 -21.39
C LYS A 203 -8.89 3.07 -21.94
N GLN A 204 -9.66 3.90 -21.24
CA GLN A 204 -9.91 5.29 -21.60
C GLN A 204 -8.63 6.15 -21.49
N ASN A 205 -7.83 5.98 -20.44
CA ASN A 205 -6.52 6.64 -20.35
C ASN A 205 -5.61 6.25 -21.53
N ILE A 206 -5.59 4.96 -21.90
CA ILE A 206 -4.77 4.45 -22.99
C ILE A 206 -5.16 5.10 -24.31
N GLU A 207 -6.46 5.17 -24.59
CA GLU A 207 -6.96 5.83 -25.81
C GLU A 207 -6.60 7.32 -25.82
N TRP A 208 -6.75 8.00 -24.69
CA TRP A 208 -6.34 9.40 -24.56
C TRP A 208 -4.84 9.60 -24.78
N LEU A 209 -3.98 8.74 -24.21
CA LEU A 209 -2.52 8.78 -24.40
C LEU A 209 -2.13 8.56 -25.86
N LYS A 210 -2.79 7.61 -26.55
CA LYS A 210 -2.59 7.36 -27.98
C LYS A 210 -2.94 8.59 -28.81
N GLN A 211 -4.06 9.25 -28.53
CA GLN A 211 -4.47 10.49 -29.20
C GLN A 211 -3.49 11.64 -28.97
N LYS A 212 -2.83 11.69 -27.81
CA LYS A 212 -1.77 12.66 -27.51
C LYS A 212 -0.42 12.32 -28.18
N GLY A 213 -0.29 11.15 -28.80
CA GLY A 213 0.95 10.74 -29.48
C GLY A 213 2.13 10.55 -28.52
N VAL A 214 1.86 10.06 -27.30
CA VAL A 214 2.89 9.77 -26.28
C VAL A 214 2.96 8.29 -25.99
N GLY A 215 4.09 7.85 -25.41
CA GLY A 215 4.36 6.46 -25.10
C GLY A 215 5.00 5.72 -26.27
N LYS A 216 6.12 5.04 -25.99
CA LYS A 216 6.75 4.11 -26.93
C LYS A 216 5.89 2.87 -27.16
N GLU A 217 5.28 2.39 -26.07
CA GLU A 217 4.38 1.23 -26.04
C GLU A 217 3.43 1.45 -24.87
N ILE A 218 2.14 1.20 -25.05
CA ILE A 218 1.13 1.35 -24.00
C ILE A 218 0.41 0.02 -23.83
N LYS A 219 0.41 -0.52 -22.61
CA LYS A 219 -0.26 -1.78 -22.24
C LYS A 219 -1.38 -1.52 -21.24
N HIS A 220 -2.50 -2.19 -21.47
CA HIS A 220 -3.54 -2.29 -20.45
C HIS A 220 -3.11 -3.30 -19.39
N VAL A 221 -2.93 -2.80 -18.17
CA VAL A 221 -2.56 -3.60 -17.00
C VAL A 221 -3.56 -3.24 -15.92
N GLY A 222 -4.60 -4.06 -15.81
CA GLY A 222 -5.66 -3.89 -14.82
C GLY A 222 -5.22 -4.22 -13.39
N MET A 223 -6.16 -4.08 -12.46
CA MET A 223 -5.96 -4.54 -11.10
C MET A 223 -6.08 -6.06 -11.06
N ASN A 224 -5.17 -6.71 -10.35
CA ASN A 224 -5.19 -8.15 -10.16
C ASN A 224 -5.43 -8.48 -8.69
N TYR A 225 -6.18 -9.55 -8.46
CA TYR A 225 -6.29 -10.09 -7.12
C TYR A 225 -4.92 -10.61 -6.65
N ALA A 226 -4.66 -10.43 -5.35
CA ALA A 226 -3.57 -11.08 -4.65
C ALA A 226 -3.96 -11.25 -3.19
N PRO A 227 -3.52 -12.34 -2.50
CA PRO A 227 -3.72 -12.50 -1.06
C PRO A 227 -3.13 -11.36 -0.22
N THR A 228 -2.20 -10.57 -0.78
CA THR A 228 -1.64 -9.38 -0.12
C THR A 228 -2.63 -8.23 0.04
N LEU A 229 -3.78 -8.27 -0.65
CA LEU A 229 -4.87 -7.32 -0.53
C LEU A 229 -5.85 -7.67 0.59
N GLU A 230 -5.86 -8.91 1.07
CA GLU A 230 -6.77 -9.36 2.12
C GLU A 230 -6.35 -8.77 3.49
N ILE A 231 -7.33 -8.20 4.19
CA ILE A 231 -7.17 -7.63 5.51
C ILE A 231 -7.05 -8.78 6.52
N LYS A 232 -5.90 -8.84 7.20
CA LYS A 232 -5.66 -9.74 8.33
C LYS A 232 -6.42 -9.25 9.55
N LYS A 233 -7.66 -9.72 9.73
CA LYS A 233 -8.55 -9.26 10.82
C LYS A 233 -7.99 -9.60 12.20
N GLU A 234 -7.21 -10.67 12.30
CA GLU A 234 -6.48 -11.08 13.51
C GLU A 234 -5.39 -10.09 13.95
N ALA A 235 -5.03 -9.12 13.10
CA ALA A 235 -4.09 -8.06 13.46
C ALA A 235 -4.74 -6.93 14.27
N PHE A 236 -6.08 -6.89 14.36
CA PHE A 236 -6.79 -5.90 15.17
C PHE A 236 -6.94 -6.40 16.62
N GLU A 237 -6.85 -5.48 17.58
CA GLU A 237 -6.95 -5.82 19.00
C GLU A 237 -8.37 -6.23 19.41
N ASP A 238 -9.37 -5.55 18.85
CA ASP A 238 -10.78 -5.78 19.11
C ASP A 238 -11.43 -6.69 18.07
N GLU A 239 -12.48 -7.41 18.46
CA GLU A 239 -13.31 -8.15 17.53
C GLU A 239 -13.96 -7.18 16.53
N ILE A 240 -13.70 -7.40 15.24
CA ILE A 240 -14.24 -6.54 14.18
C ILE A 240 -15.73 -6.83 13.99
N THR A 241 -16.55 -5.86 14.38
CA THR A 241 -17.98 -5.79 14.05
C THR A 241 -18.19 -4.79 12.91
N GLU A 242 -19.18 -5.03 12.06
CA GLU A 242 -19.53 -4.09 10.99
C GLU A 242 -20.42 -2.95 11.54
N ASP A 243 -19.85 -2.08 12.38
CA ASP A 243 -20.54 -0.98 13.04
C ASP A 243 -20.63 0.30 12.20
N ILE A 244 -19.86 0.40 11.12
CA ILE A 244 -19.92 1.52 10.16
C ILE A 244 -20.93 1.17 9.07
N ASP A 245 -22.04 1.90 9.01
CA ASP A 245 -23.07 1.66 8.00
C ASP A 245 -22.60 2.05 6.60
N ILE A 246 -21.99 3.24 6.50
CA ILE A 246 -21.55 3.83 5.23
C ILE A 246 -20.15 4.41 5.40
N LEU A 247 -19.22 3.96 4.56
CA LEU A 247 -17.85 4.44 4.54
C LEU A 247 -17.48 5.02 3.18
N PHE A 248 -17.00 6.26 3.19
CA PHE A 248 -16.31 6.88 2.06
C PHE A 248 -14.88 7.22 2.45
N ILE A 249 -13.91 6.87 1.59
CA ILE A 249 -12.49 7.23 1.78
C ILE A 249 -11.96 8.01 0.58
N GLY A 250 -11.70 9.30 0.77
CA GLY A 250 -11.14 10.17 -0.27
C GLY A 250 -11.19 11.64 0.08
N ALA A 251 -10.59 12.47 -0.77
CA ALA A 251 -10.66 13.92 -0.64
C ALA A 251 -12.09 14.43 -0.87
N LEU A 252 -12.53 15.39 -0.06
CA LEU A 252 -13.81 16.05 -0.24
C LEU A 252 -13.73 17.09 -1.35
N ASN A 253 -14.83 17.20 -2.10
CA ASN A 253 -15.14 18.30 -2.99
C ASN A 253 -16.62 18.68 -2.77
N PRO A 254 -17.13 19.78 -3.35
CA PRO A 254 -18.53 20.18 -3.13
C PRO A 254 -19.57 19.09 -3.44
N ARG A 255 -19.34 18.27 -4.48
CA ARG A 255 -20.24 17.15 -4.83
C ARG A 255 -20.25 16.06 -3.75
N ARG A 256 -19.08 15.65 -3.26
CA ARG A 256 -18.96 14.63 -2.21
C ARG A 256 -19.49 15.14 -0.87
N GLN A 257 -19.27 16.42 -0.57
CA GLN A 257 -19.81 17.07 0.62
C GLN A 257 -21.35 17.10 0.61
N ALA A 258 -21.96 17.41 -0.54
CA ALA A 258 -23.42 17.42 -0.68
C ALA A 258 -24.05 16.04 -0.36
N ILE A 259 -23.44 14.94 -0.82
CA ILE A 259 -23.90 13.59 -0.48
C ILE A 259 -23.78 13.33 1.03
N PHE A 260 -22.66 13.71 1.65
CA PHE A 260 -22.48 13.55 3.09
C PHE A 260 -23.52 14.32 3.91
N ASP A 261 -23.72 15.60 3.58
CA ASP A 261 -24.66 16.48 4.29
C ASP A 261 -26.09 15.95 4.15
N GLN A 262 -26.48 15.53 2.95
CA GLN A 262 -27.81 14.98 2.71
C GLN A 262 -28.01 13.65 3.43
N LEU A 263 -27.03 12.74 3.46
CA LEU A 263 -27.10 11.50 4.23
C LEU A 263 -27.30 11.75 5.72
N LYS A 264 -26.61 12.75 6.29
CA LYS A 264 -26.79 13.13 7.71
C LYS A 264 -28.21 13.63 8.01
N ILE A 265 -28.89 14.23 7.04
CA ILE A 265 -30.28 14.70 7.17
C ILE A 265 -31.27 13.54 7.02
N VAL A 266 -31.14 12.72 5.97
CA VAL A 266 -32.14 11.68 5.65
C VAL A 266 -31.99 10.41 6.48
N ALA A 267 -30.79 10.15 7.00
CA ALA A 267 -30.47 8.96 7.77
C ALA A 267 -29.61 9.29 9.00
N PRO A 268 -30.09 10.14 9.93
CA PRO A 268 -29.31 10.61 11.08
C PRO A 268 -28.91 9.49 12.04
N ASN A 269 -29.60 8.35 12.01
CA ASN A 269 -29.33 7.20 12.86
C ASN A 269 -28.25 6.26 12.29
N LEU A 270 -27.80 6.45 11.04
CA LEU A 270 -26.75 5.63 10.46
C LEU A 270 -25.36 6.14 10.84
N ASN A 271 -24.45 5.21 11.13
CA ASN A 271 -23.05 5.50 11.35
C ASN A 271 -22.34 5.76 9.99
N ILE A 272 -22.36 7.04 9.57
CA ILE A 272 -21.76 7.52 8.33
C ILE A 272 -20.37 8.08 8.60
N VAL A 273 -19.35 7.49 7.96
CA VAL A 273 -17.93 7.88 8.09
C VAL A 273 -17.38 8.32 6.73
N PHE A 274 -17.01 9.59 6.63
CA PHE A 274 -16.24 10.12 5.50
C PHE A 274 -14.84 10.46 6.00
N LYS A 275 -13.81 9.79 5.46
CA LYS A 275 -12.41 9.94 5.91
C LYS A 275 -11.50 10.32 4.75
N ASN A 276 -10.62 11.28 4.98
CA ASN A 276 -9.53 11.61 4.06
C ASN A 276 -8.19 11.09 4.61
N ASN A 277 -7.22 10.84 3.73
CA ASN A 277 -5.84 10.45 4.07
C ASN A 277 -5.73 9.21 4.98
N ALA A 278 -6.61 8.22 4.79
CA ALA A 278 -6.50 6.93 5.48
C ALA A 278 -5.72 5.93 4.63
N TRP A 279 -4.63 5.40 5.18
CA TRP A 279 -3.76 4.42 4.53
C TRP A 279 -3.42 3.27 5.50
N GLY A 280 -3.01 2.12 4.95
CA GLY A 280 -2.53 0.98 5.75
C GLY A 280 -3.55 0.50 6.77
N ILE A 281 -3.08 0.14 7.97
CA ILE A 281 -3.90 -0.46 9.05
C ILE A 281 -5.12 0.41 9.40
N ALA A 282 -4.97 1.73 9.50
CA ALA A 282 -6.09 2.63 9.82
C ALA A 282 -7.19 2.63 8.74
N ARG A 283 -6.81 2.54 7.46
CA ARG A 283 -7.79 2.37 6.37
C ARG A 283 -8.44 0.99 6.42
N ASN A 284 -7.64 -0.03 6.66
CA ASN A 284 -8.08 -1.42 6.67
C ASN A 284 -9.09 -1.67 7.78
N GLU A 285 -8.90 -1.09 8.96
CA GLU A 285 -9.85 -1.17 10.07
C GLU A 285 -11.21 -0.56 9.68
N LEU A 286 -11.21 0.65 9.12
CA LEU A 286 -12.44 1.30 8.63
C LEU A 286 -13.16 0.43 7.60
N ILE A 287 -12.44 -0.08 6.60
CA ILE A 287 -13.01 -0.97 5.58
C ILE A 287 -13.58 -2.22 6.24
N ALA A 288 -12.84 -2.88 7.12
CA ALA A 288 -13.25 -4.10 7.78
C ALA A 288 -14.54 -3.92 8.62
N ARG A 289 -14.72 -2.75 9.23
CA ARG A 289 -15.89 -2.34 10.02
C ARG A 289 -17.08 -1.82 9.21
N SER A 290 -16.92 -1.65 7.89
CA SER A 290 -17.97 -1.06 7.05
C SER A 290 -18.92 -2.09 6.43
N LYS A 291 -20.21 -1.75 6.36
CA LYS A 291 -21.25 -2.50 5.63
C LYS A 291 -21.32 -2.10 4.16
N ILE A 292 -21.27 -0.79 3.88
CA ILE A 292 -21.31 -0.21 2.53
C ILE A 292 -20.05 0.64 2.31
N ILE A 293 -19.29 0.31 1.27
CA ILE A 293 -18.24 1.18 0.74
C ILE A 293 -18.85 2.04 -0.36
N LEU A 294 -18.71 3.35 -0.22
CA LEU A 294 -19.21 4.33 -1.17
C LEU A 294 -18.06 4.82 -2.07
N ASN A 295 -18.23 4.72 -3.38
CA ASN A 295 -17.35 5.32 -4.38
C ASN A 295 -18.10 6.44 -5.11
N ILE A 296 -17.55 7.65 -5.08
CA ILE A 296 -18.12 8.85 -5.75
C ILE A 296 -16.98 9.47 -6.52
N HIS A 297 -17.19 9.87 -7.77
CA HIS A 297 -16.11 10.41 -8.59
C HIS A 297 -15.60 11.76 -8.04
N PHE A 298 -14.29 12.00 -8.16
CA PHE A 298 -13.74 13.34 -7.93
C PHE A 298 -13.77 14.14 -9.23
N TYR A 299 -13.36 13.49 -10.31
CA TYR A 299 -13.31 14.00 -11.67
C TYR A 299 -14.41 13.36 -12.50
N LEU A 300 -15.06 14.13 -13.37
CA LEU A 300 -16.16 13.65 -14.22
C LEU A 300 -15.63 13.01 -15.51
N SER A 301 -14.53 12.27 -15.41
CA SER A 301 -13.90 11.56 -16.54
C SER A 301 -14.70 10.30 -16.92
N GLY A 302 -15.45 9.75 -15.97
CA GLY A 302 -16.13 8.46 -16.07
C GLY A 302 -15.23 7.26 -15.78
N ILE A 303 -13.92 7.47 -15.53
CA ILE A 303 -12.98 6.40 -15.23
C ILE A 303 -13.21 5.88 -13.81
N LEU A 304 -13.46 4.58 -13.67
CA LEU A 304 -13.63 3.94 -12.37
C LEU A 304 -12.31 3.93 -11.59
N GLU A 305 -12.34 4.27 -10.29
CA GLU A 305 -11.18 4.20 -9.42
C GLU A 305 -10.83 2.75 -9.01
N THR A 306 -10.57 1.87 -9.99
CA THR A 306 -10.25 0.45 -9.77
C THR A 306 -9.09 0.19 -8.80
N PRO A 307 -8.03 1.03 -8.70
CA PRO A 307 -7.02 0.89 -7.65
C PRO A 307 -7.57 1.00 -6.22
N ARG A 308 -8.70 1.71 -6.04
CA ARG A 308 -9.38 1.86 -4.74
C ARG A 308 -10.45 0.78 -4.54
N VAL A 309 -11.30 0.55 -5.54
CA VAL A 309 -12.41 -0.41 -5.39
C VAL A 309 -11.93 -1.86 -5.32
N SER A 310 -10.85 -2.22 -6.03
CA SER A 310 -10.25 -3.57 -5.98
C SER A 310 -9.86 -3.99 -4.56
N TYR A 311 -9.38 -3.06 -3.72
CA TYR A 311 -9.05 -3.34 -2.33
C TYR A 311 -10.29 -3.71 -1.49
N ALA A 312 -11.40 -3.01 -1.70
CA ALA A 312 -12.67 -3.33 -1.04
C ALA A 312 -13.24 -4.66 -1.53
N VAL A 313 -13.17 -4.92 -2.85
CA VAL A 313 -13.60 -6.18 -3.47
C VAL A 313 -12.81 -7.37 -2.93
N ALA A 314 -11.49 -7.27 -2.82
CA ALA A 314 -10.63 -8.30 -2.23
C ALA A 314 -11.01 -8.67 -0.78
N ASN A 315 -11.75 -7.79 -0.10
CA ASN A 315 -12.20 -7.95 1.28
C ASN A 315 -13.70 -8.22 1.41
N LYS A 316 -14.35 -8.65 0.32
CA LYS A 316 -15.78 -8.99 0.26
C LYS A 316 -16.66 -7.86 0.79
N LYS A 317 -16.32 -6.62 0.46
CA LYS A 317 -17.12 -5.46 0.83
C LYS A 317 -18.12 -5.11 -0.26
N PHE A 318 -19.34 -4.81 0.16
CA PHE A 318 -20.39 -4.33 -0.73
C PHE A 318 -20.12 -2.87 -1.12
N ILE A 319 -20.19 -2.58 -2.41
CA ILE A 319 -19.84 -1.27 -2.96
C ILE A 319 -21.03 -0.68 -3.70
N ILE A 320 -21.34 0.58 -3.40
CA ILE A 320 -22.17 1.43 -4.25
C ILE A 320 -21.22 2.44 -4.91
N SER A 321 -21.20 2.48 -6.24
CA SER A 321 -20.39 3.43 -7.00
C SER A 321 -21.29 4.37 -7.80
N GLU A 322 -20.89 5.64 -7.90
CA GLU A 322 -21.36 6.50 -8.98
C GLU A 322 -21.07 5.81 -10.34
N ASN A 323 -22.00 5.95 -11.29
CA ASN A 323 -21.86 5.38 -12.63
C ASN A 323 -20.51 5.77 -13.26
N SER A 324 -19.85 4.78 -13.82
CA SER A 324 -18.60 4.90 -14.58
C SER A 324 -18.87 4.61 -16.06
N ASN A 325 -17.84 4.57 -16.88
CA ASN A 325 -17.98 4.13 -18.27
C ASN A 325 -18.42 2.65 -18.32
N SER A 326 -19.21 2.28 -19.34
CA SER A 326 -19.86 0.97 -19.40
C SER A 326 -18.89 -0.21 -19.45
N GLU A 327 -17.71 -0.01 -20.04
CA GLU A 327 -16.67 -1.05 -20.09
C GLU A 327 -16.14 -1.35 -18.68
N ASP A 328 -15.82 -0.33 -17.89
CA ASP A 328 -15.42 -0.50 -16.49
C ASP A 328 -16.56 -1.15 -15.68
N GLU A 329 -17.82 -0.73 -15.87
CA GLU A 329 -18.94 -1.31 -15.09
C GLU A 329 -19.14 -2.82 -15.33
N ILE A 330 -18.96 -3.28 -16.58
CA ILE A 330 -19.09 -4.70 -16.96
C ILE A 330 -17.97 -5.55 -16.33
N GLU A 331 -16.76 -5.00 -16.19
CA GLU A 331 -15.60 -5.70 -15.61
C GLU A 331 -15.68 -5.86 -14.08
N TRP A 332 -16.65 -5.22 -13.42
CA TRP A 332 -16.80 -5.25 -11.96
C TRP A 332 -18.20 -5.68 -11.52
N PRO A 333 -18.64 -6.92 -11.84
CA PRO A 333 -19.94 -7.43 -11.44
C PRO A 333 -20.04 -7.48 -9.91
N GLY A 334 -21.25 -7.25 -9.40
CA GLY A 334 -21.50 -7.20 -7.95
C GLY A 334 -21.29 -5.81 -7.33
N ILE A 335 -20.68 -4.86 -8.03
CA ILE A 335 -20.75 -3.45 -7.66
C ILE A 335 -22.11 -2.88 -8.12
N VAL A 336 -22.77 -2.12 -7.25
CA VAL A 336 -23.99 -1.39 -7.64
C VAL A 336 -23.59 -0.03 -8.19
N PHE A 337 -23.60 0.09 -9.51
CA PHE A 337 -23.44 1.37 -10.20
C PHE A 337 -24.76 2.14 -10.22
N THR A 338 -24.70 3.42 -9.85
CA THR A 338 -25.88 4.28 -9.80
C THR A 338 -25.60 5.71 -10.26
N PRO A 339 -26.56 6.38 -10.94
CA PRO A 339 -26.46 7.81 -11.20
C PRO A 339 -26.27 8.60 -9.91
N TYR A 340 -25.54 9.71 -9.98
CA TYR A 340 -25.19 10.54 -8.82
C TYR A 340 -26.42 10.92 -7.98
N GLU A 341 -27.53 11.26 -8.63
CA GLU A 341 -28.78 11.69 -8.00
C GLU A 341 -29.48 10.56 -7.23
N LYS A 342 -29.16 9.30 -7.54
CA LYS A 342 -29.76 8.10 -6.94
C LYS A 342 -28.86 7.41 -5.92
N ILE A 343 -27.66 7.95 -5.65
CA ILE A 343 -26.73 7.39 -4.66
C ILE A 343 -27.43 7.19 -3.31
N ILE A 344 -28.12 8.22 -2.82
CA ILE A 344 -28.75 8.18 -1.50
C ILE A 344 -29.94 7.22 -1.47
N GLU A 345 -30.78 7.23 -2.51
CA GLU A 345 -31.88 6.27 -2.65
C GLU A 345 -31.37 4.82 -2.57
N ASN A 346 -30.30 4.51 -3.29
CA ASN A 346 -29.71 3.18 -3.27
C ASN A 346 -29.03 2.85 -1.94
N ILE A 347 -28.39 3.80 -1.28
CA ILE A 347 -27.86 3.59 0.08
C ILE A 347 -28.98 3.20 1.04
N ILE A 348 -30.09 3.95 1.07
CA ILE A 348 -31.24 3.66 1.95
C ILE A 348 -31.90 2.33 1.59
N LYS A 349 -31.95 1.96 0.31
CA LYS A 349 -32.45 0.65 -0.11
C LYS A 349 -31.54 -0.48 0.38
N TYR A 350 -30.25 -0.42 0.07
CA TYR A 350 -29.32 -1.51 0.34
C TYR A 350 -28.91 -1.59 1.81
N ILE A 351 -29.14 -0.54 2.62
CA ILE A 351 -28.89 -0.63 4.07
C ILE A 351 -29.78 -1.70 4.73
N GLU A 352 -31.00 -1.88 4.22
CA GLU A 352 -32.01 -2.83 4.69
C GLU A 352 -31.89 -4.24 4.06
N LEU A 353 -30.92 -4.47 3.18
CA LEU A 353 -30.78 -5.73 2.42
C LEU A 353 -29.45 -6.45 2.71
N PRO A 354 -29.20 -6.91 3.96
CA PRO A 354 -27.91 -7.49 4.35
C PRO A 354 -27.50 -8.71 3.53
N GLU A 355 -28.43 -9.60 3.20
CA GLU A 355 -28.13 -10.81 2.42
C GLU A 355 -27.83 -10.50 0.95
N GLU A 356 -28.54 -9.53 0.35
CA GLU A 356 -28.25 -9.09 -1.02
C GLU A 356 -26.87 -8.40 -1.09
N ARG A 357 -26.52 -7.58 -0.08
CA ARG A 357 -25.18 -6.98 0.01
C ARG A 357 -24.09 -8.04 0.03
N LYS A 358 -24.23 -9.07 0.87
CA LYS A 358 -23.25 -10.17 0.97
C LYS A 358 -23.11 -10.91 -0.35
N LYS A 359 -24.23 -11.27 -0.99
CA LYS A 359 -24.25 -11.96 -2.28
C LYS A 359 -23.53 -11.17 -3.38
N LEU A 360 -23.80 -9.86 -3.46
CA LEU A 360 -23.17 -8.97 -4.44
C LEU A 360 -21.67 -8.81 -4.17
N ALA A 361 -21.29 -8.64 -2.90
CA ALA A 361 -19.88 -8.57 -2.51
C ALA A 361 -19.11 -9.88 -2.78
N GLU A 362 -19.74 -11.04 -2.58
CA GLU A 362 -19.17 -12.34 -2.94
C GLU A 362 -19.03 -12.51 -4.45
N THR A 363 -20.00 -12.02 -5.23
CA THR A 363 -19.94 -12.02 -6.70
C THR A 363 -18.72 -11.23 -7.19
N ALA A 364 -18.53 -10.02 -6.66
CA ALA A 364 -17.39 -9.18 -6.99
C ALA A 364 -16.06 -9.84 -6.59
N TYR A 365 -15.97 -10.39 -5.37
CA TYR A 365 -14.77 -11.07 -4.88
C TYR A 365 -14.41 -12.29 -5.76
N ASN A 366 -15.39 -13.15 -6.05
CA ASN A 366 -15.15 -14.35 -6.84
C ASN A 366 -14.71 -13.99 -8.26
N HIS A 367 -15.35 -13.02 -8.91
CA HIS A 367 -14.93 -12.55 -10.23
C HIS A 367 -13.50 -12.00 -10.21
N PHE A 368 -13.18 -11.14 -9.23
CA PHE A 368 -11.85 -10.55 -9.11
C PHE A 368 -10.76 -11.61 -8.85
N LYS A 369 -11.07 -12.63 -8.04
CA LYS A 369 -10.18 -13.75 -7.75
C LYS A 369 -10.03 -14.71 -8.92
N GLU A 370 -11.06 -14.94 -9.72
CA GLU A 370 -10.97 -15.80 -10.91
C GLU A 370 -10.14 -15.17 -12.03
N ASN A 371 -10.25 -13.84 -12.20
CA ASN A 371 -9.46 -13.06 -13.16
C ASN A 371 -7.95 -13.07 -12.85
N GLU A 372 -7.54 -13.46 -11.63
CA GLU A 372 -6.14 -13.76 -11.26
C GLU A 372 -5.48 -14.73 -12.26
N ASN A 373 -6.25 -15.68 -12.82
CA ASN A 373 -5.73 -16.75 -13.65
C ASN A 373 -5.40 -16.32 -15.10
N LEU A 374 -5.69 -15.08 -15.49
CA LEU A 374 -5.48 -14.60 -16.86
C LEU A 374 -4.09 -13.98 -17.12
N GLY A 375 -3.26 -13.85 -16.08
CA GLY A 375 -1.84 -13.48 -16.14
C GLY A 375 -1.54 -12.05 -16.63
N THR A 376 -0.89 -11.24 -15.79
CA THR A 376 -0.55 -9.83 -16.07
C THR A 376 0.28 -9.61 -17.34
N LEU A 377 1.07 -10.62 -17.71
CA LEU A 377 1.97 -10.60 -18.86
C LEU A 377 1.55 -11.57 -19.98
N SER A 378 0.46 -12.34 -19.80
CA SER A 378 -0.03 -13.30 -20.80
C SER A 378 -1.17 -12.79 -21.67
N LEU A 379 -1.44 -11.48 -21.67
CA LEU A 379 -2.01 -10.82 -22.86
C LEU A 379 -0.94 -10.80 -23.97
N LYS A 380 -0.55 -12.00 -24.40
CA LYS A 380 0.14 -12.25 -25.67
C LYS A 380 -0.83 -11.83 -26.77
N ASP A 381 -0.43 -10.82 -27.53
CA ASP A 381 -0.76 -10.69 -28.95
C ASP A 381 -2.22 -10.99 -29.32
N GLU A 382 -3.19 -10.27 -28.75
CA GLU A 382 -4.47 -10.08 -29.44
C GLU A 382 -4.33 -8.92 -30.44
N ALA A 383 -3.47 -9.16 -31.43
CA ALA A 383 -3.47 -8.50 -32.71
C ALA A 383 -3.30 -9.61 -33.77
N LYS A 384 -4.44 -10.12 -34.24
CA LYS A 384 -4.55 -10.71 -35.57
C LYS A 384 -5.70 -10.07 -36.32
#